data_AF-A0A4W3GGM3-F1
#
_entry.id   AF-A0A4W3GGM3-F1
#
_cell.length_a   1.000
_cell.length_b   1.000
_cell.length_c   1.000
_cell.angle_alpha   90.00
_cell.angle_beta   90.00
_cell.angle_gamma   90.00
#
_symmetry.space_group_name_H-M   'P 1'
#
loop_
_entity.id
_entity.type
_entity.pdbx_description
1 polymer ?
#
loop_
_entity_poly.entity_id
_entity_poly.type
_entity_poly.pdbx_seq_one_letter_code
_entity_poly.pdbx_strand_id
1 'polypeptide(L)'
;MLFLSTFVSMILIIIGTTALPSVGTFQHAKGPIVRTAFGLVRGTQNSRSQSFYGIPYADPPTGQYRWKYPRKLSPWIGIYNALYPRAGCTQVCNQPPFACPLHVSGFRSICLNMTK
;
A
#
# COMPACT_ATOMS: atom_id res chain seq x y z
N MET A 1 61.91 2.35 -26.73
CA MET A 1 61.07 3.43 -26.16
C MET A 1 59.78 3.69 -26.97
N LEU A 2 59.19 2.68 -27.64
CA LEU A 2 57.91 2.84 -28.37
C LEU A 2 56.83 1.80 -28.01
N PHE A 3 57.19 0.72 -27.29
CA PHE A 3 56.26 -0.36 -26.92
C PHE A 3 55.47 -0.13 -25.62
N LEU A 4 55.89 0.79 -24.74
CA LEU A 4 55.13 1.11 -23.51
C LEU A 4 53.97 2.09 -23.77
N SER A 5 54.04 2.88 -24.85
CA SER A 5 53.05 3.93 -25.19
C SER A 5 51.73 3.35 -25.69
N THR A 6 51.76 2.22 -26.39
CA THR A 6 50.55 1.58 -26.94
C THR A 6 49.78 0.80 -25.89
N PHE A 7 50.47 0.23 -24.89
CA PHE A 7 49.83 -0.51 -23.80
C PHE A 7 49.00 0.38 -22.86
N VAL A 8 49.49 1.59 -22.55
CA VAL A 8 48.76 2.55 -21.70
C VAL A 8 47.46 3.03 -22.37
N SER A 9 47.46 3.15 -23.70
CA SER A 9 46.28 3.58 -24.47
C SER A 9 45.20 2.50 -24.61
N MET A 10 45.56 1.21 -24.55
CA MET A 10 44.59 0.09 -24.58
C MET A 10 43.88 -0.10 -23.23
N ILE A 11 44.53 0.23 -22.11
CA ILE A 11 43.95 0.11 -20.76
C ILE A 11 42.91 1.22 -20.48
N LEU A 12 43.03 2.40 -21.10
CA LEU A 12 42.08 3.50 -20.93
C LEU A 12 40.72 3.28 -21.65
N ILE A 13 40.63 2.35 -22.59
CA ILE A 13 39.39 2.11 -23.35
C ILE A 13 38.45 1.11 -22.63
N ILE A 14 38.98 0.25 -21.75
CA ILE A 14 38.20 -0.78 -21.05
C ILE A 14 37.42 -0.21 -19.84
N ILE A 15 37.80 0.96 -19.33
CA ILE A 15 37.19 1.56 -18.12
C ILE A 15 35.95 2.42 -18.48
N GLY A 16 35.70 2.69 -19.77
CA GLY A 16 34.66 3.62 -20.22
C GLY A 16 33.23 3.06 -20.33
N THR A 17 33.03 1.74 -20.22
CA THR A 17 31.70 1.13 -20.45
C THR A 17 31.31 0.11 -19.39
N THR A 18 31.30 0.50 -18.12
CA THR A 18 30.43 -0.16 -17.14
C THR A 18 29.12 0.61 -17.09
N ALA A 19 28.18 0.22 -17.97
CA ALA A 19 26.79 0.62 -17.82
C ALA A 19 26.31 0.12 -16.45
N LEU A 20 26.17 1.05 -15.50
CA LEU A 20 25.49 0.77 -14.24
C LEU A 20 24.12 0.19 -14.59
N PRO A 21 23.75 -1.01 -14.11
CA PRO A 21 22.37 -1.44 -14.19
C PRO A 21 21.56 -0.38 -13.47
N SER A 22 20.66 0.30 -14.18
CA SER A 22 19.71 1.22 -13.58
C SER A 22 18.94 0.43 -12.53
N VAL A 23 19.27 0.63 -11.26
CA VAL A 23 18.45 0.15 -10.16
C VAL A 23 17.12 0.85 -10.35
N GLY A 24 16.14 0.11 -10.88
CA GLY A 24 14.80 0.61 -11.08
C GLY A 24 14.33 1.15 -9.74
N THR A 25 14.09 2.45 -9.67
CA THR A 25 13.46 3.04 -8.49
C THR A 25 12.12 2.34 -8.31
N PHE A 26 11.95 1.57 -7.24
CA PHE A 26 10.62 1.17 -6.79
C PHE A 26 9.81 2.46 -6.65
N GLN A 27 8.84 2.66 -7.56
CA GLN A 27 7.95 3.82 -7.52
C GLN A 27 7.24 3.79 -6.17
N HIS A 28 7.73 4.59 -5.22
CA HIS A 28 7.07 4.81 -3.95
C HIS A 28 5.68 5.34 -4.28
N ALA A 29 4.64 4.54 -4.04
CA ALA A 29 3.28 4.79 -4.48
C ALA A 29 2.91 6.27 -4.30
N LYS A 30 2.83 6.99 -5.43
CA LYS A 30 2.76 8.45 -5.52
C LYS A 30 1.32 8.95 -5.33
N GLY A 31 0.69 8.45 -4.27
CA GLY A 31 -0.69 8.77 -3.92
C GLY A 31 -0.80 10.02 -3.04
N PRO A 32 -1.93 10.76 -3.09
CA PRO A 32 -2.15 11.94 -2.26
C PRO A 32 -2.10 11.57 -0.77
N ILE A 33 -1.48 12.45 0.02
CA ILE A 33 -1.45 12.34 1.48
C ILE A 33 -2.34 13.43 2.07
N VAL A 34 -3.33 13.03 2.86
CA VAL A 34 -4.29 13.94 3.51
C VAL A 34 -4.18 13.82 5.02
N ARG A 35 -4.27 14.94 5.72
CA ARG A 35 -4.32 14.99 7.19
C ARG A 35 -5.76 14.86 7.66
N THR A 36 -6.00 13.91 8.57
CA THR A 36 -7.29 13.71 9.25
C THR A 36 -7.16 14.05 10.73
N ALA A 37 -8.28 14.02 11.46
CA ALA A 37 -8.29 14.19 12.92
C ALA A 37 -7.48 13.10 13.66
N PHE A 38 -7.25 11.94 13.04
CA PHE A 38 -6.64 10.76 13.66
C PHE A 38 -5.22 10.46 13.15
N GLY A 39 -4.79 11.13 12.08
CA GLY A 39 -3.46 10.93 11.50
C GLY A 39 -3.40 11.20 10.00
N LEU A 40 -2.24 10.95 9.39
CA LEU A 40 -2.03 11.08 7.94
C LEU A 40 -2.54 9.84 7.21
N VAL A 41 -3.15 10.02 6.04
CA VAL A 41 -3.66 8.94 5.19
C VAL A 41 -3.13 9.11 3.77
N ARG A 42 -2.62 8.03 3.17
CA ARG A 42 -2.25 7.97 1.75
C ARG A 42 -3.30 7.23 0.94
N GLY A 43 -3.91 7.90 -0.02
CA GLY A 43 -4.89 7.32 -0.96
C GLY A 43 -4.30 7.09 -2.35
N THR A 44 -5.13 6.60 -3.27
CA THR A 44 -4.84 6.55 -4.71
C THR A 44 -5.38 7.80 -5.39
N GLN A 45 -4.83 8.13 -6.55
CA GLN A 45 -5.35 9.19 -7.41
C GLN A 45 -5.44 8.67 -8.84
N ASN A 46 -6.58 8.89 -9.47
CA ASN A 46 -6.77 8.71 -10.90
C ASN A 46 -7.00 10.10 -11.55
N SER A 47 -7.29 10.14 -12.86
CA SER A 47 -7.47 11.39 -13.60
C SER A 47 -8.71 12.21 -13.19
N ARG A 48 -9.67 11.62 -12.47
CA ARG A 48 -10.98 12.22 -12.13
C ARG A 48 -11.26 12.32 -10.64
N SER A 49 -10.62 11.49 -9.82
CA SER A 49 -10.87 11.41 -8.38
C SER A 49 -9.65 10.93 -7.60
N GLN A 50 -9.70 11.23 -6.30
CA GLN A 50 -8.84 10.62 -5.30
C GLN A 50 -9.68 9.60 -4.53
N SER A 51 -9.07 8.50 -4.13
CA SER A 51 -9.77 7.45 -3.38
C SER A 51 -8.92 6.98 -2.21
N PHE A 52 -9.54 6.87 -1.05
CA PHE A 52 -8.89 6.46 0.19
C PHE A 52 -9.62 5.26 0.75
N TYR A 53 -9.05 4.08 0.57
CA TYR A 53 -9.67 2.83 0.97
C TYR A 53 -9.45 2.46 2.43
N GLY A 54 -10.54 2.10 3.09
CA GLY A 54 -10.51 1.40 4.37
C GLY A 54 -9.99 2.22 5.55
N ILE A 55 -10.16 3.54 5.53
CA ILE A 55 -9.80 4.41 6.66
C ILE A 55 -10.63 3.98 7.88
N PRO A 56 -9.99 3.61 9.01
CA PRO A 56 -10.72 3.25 10.21
C PRO A 56 -11.48 4.48 10.75
N TYR A 57 -12.71 4.26 11.24
CA TYR A 57 -13.50 5.32 11.90
C TYR A 57 -13.80 5.02 13.37
N ALA A 58 -13.52 3.79 13.81
CA ALA A 58 -13.68 3.34 15.19
C ALA A 58 -12.66 2.23 15.50
N ASP A 59 -12.35 2.04 16.78
CA ASP A 59 -11.46 0.95 17.19
C ASP A 59 -12.08 -0.43 16.88
N PRO A 60 -11.27 -1.45 16.52
CA PRO A 60 -11.77 -2.77 16.17
C PRO A 60 -12.71 -3.40 17.23
N PRO A 61 -13.89 -3.92 16.86
CA PRO A 61 -14.84 -4.53 17.80
C PRO A 61 -14.52 -6.01 18.04
N THR A 62 -13.27 -6.31 18.37
CA THR A 62 -12.77 -7.69 18.56
C THR A 62 -12.70 -8.07 20.05
N GLY A 63 -12.64 -9.39 20.32
CA GLY A 63 -12.51 -9.92 21.68
C GLY A 63 -13.62 -9.43 22.62
N GLN A 64 -13.21 -8.87 23.76
CA GLN A 64 -14.13 -8.32 24.78
C GLN A 64 -14.97 -7.11 24.33
N TYR A 65 -14.70 -6.56 23.16
CA TYR A 65 -15.45 -5.45 22.56
C TYR A 65 -16.44 -5.90 21.49
N ARG A 66 -16.50 -7.21 21.21
CA ARG A 66 -17.57 -7.79 20.42
C ARG A 66 -18.90 -7.55 21.14
N TRP A 67 -19.93 -7.16 20.40
CA TRP A 67 -21.28 -6.87 20.94
C TRP A 67 -21.36 -5.66 21.88
N LYS A 68 -20.40 -4.74 21.78
CA LYS A 68 -20.43 -3.45 22.48
C LYS A 68 -20.53 -2.30 21.47
N TYR A 69 -20.87 -1.12 21.97
CA TYR A 69 -20.86 0.10 21.16
C TYR A 69 -19.47 0.34 20.54
N PRO A 70 -19.40 0.86 19.30
CA PRO A 70 -18.14 1.27 18.68
C PRO A 70 -17.40 2.27 19.57
N ARG A 71 -16.10 2.04 19.75
CA ARG A 71 -15.27 2.94 20.54
C ARG A 71 -14.63 3.98 19.65
N LYS A 72 -14.36 5.16 20.24
CA LYS A 72 -13.60 6.22 19.57
C LYS A 72 -12.28 5.66 19.06
N LEU A 73 -11.91 6.07 17.86
CA LEU A 73 -10.69 5.63 17.21
C LEU A 73 -9.46 6.25 17.87
N SER A 74 -8.47 5.41 18.17
CA SER A 74 -7.16 5.89 18.60
C SER A 74 -6.38 6.47 17.41
N PRO A 75 -5.76 7.67 17.55
CA PRO A 75 -4.87 8.20 16.53
C PRO A 75 -3.73 7.24 16.20
N TRP A 76 -3.30 7.20 14.94
CA TRP A 76 -2.17 6.38 14.52
C TRP A 76 -0.93 7.23 14.26
N ILE A 77 0.23 6.61 14.44
CA ILE A 77 1.53 7.21 14.14
C ILE A 77 1.89 6.90 12.69
N GLY A 78 2.46 7.87 11.99
CA GLY A 78 2.87 7.74 10.60
C GLY A 78 1.72 7.91 9.61
N ILE A 79 1.84 7.28 8.43
CA ILE A 79 0.91 7.42 7.31
C ILE A 79 0.12 6.13 7.16
N TYR A 80 -1.20 6.20 7.31
CA TYR A 80 -2.10 5.09 7.05
C TYR A 80 -2.16 4.78 5.55
N ASN A 81 -1.94 3.52 5.19
CA ASN A 81 -1.97 3.06 3.81
C ASN A 81 -3.41 2.72 3.37
N ALA A 82 -4.03 3.64 2.63
CA ALA A 82 -5.38 3.53 2.08
C ALA A 82 -5.37 3.33 0.55
N LEU A 83 -4.38 2.57 0.04
CA LEU A 83 -4.19 2.36 -1.40
C LEU A 83 -5.05 1.23 -2.00
N TYR A 84 -5.66 0.38 -1.17
CA TYR A 84 -6.36 -0.82 -1.63
C TYR A 84 -7.60 -1.15 -0.79
N PRO A 85 -8.64 -1.76 -1.41
CA PRO A 85 -9.84 -2.21 -0.69
C PRO A 85 -9.50 -3.11 0.50
N ARG A 86 -10.20 -2.90 1.61
CA ARG A 86 -10.08 -3.73 2.81
C ARG A 86 -11.21 -4.77 2.85
N ALA A 87 -11.02 -5.75 3.73
CA ALA A 87 -12.03 -6.77 4.01
C ALA A 87 -13.37 -6.13 4.40
N GLY A 88 -14.46 -6.62 3.80
CA GLY A 88 -15.81 -6.30 4.24
C GLY A 88 -16.16 -6.99 5.57
N CYS A 89 -17.30 -6.62 6.16
CA CYS A 89 -17.81 -7.29 7.34
C CYS A 89 -18.14 -8.76 7.08
N THR A 90 -18.04 -9.58 8.11
CA THR A 90 -18.55 -10.95 8.07
C THR A 90 -20.03 -10.94 7.74
N GLN A 91 -20.38 -11.54 6.60
CA GLN A 91 -21.76 -11.72 6.16
C GLN A 91 -21.95 -13.19 5.80
N VAL A 92 -23.08 -13.74 6.23
CA VAL A 92 -23.50 -15.06 5.77
C VAL A 92 -24.05 -14.89 4.36
N CYS A 93 -23.48 -15.58 3.39
CA CYS A 93 -23.97 -15.59 2.03
C CYS A 93 -24.98 -16.72 1.86
N ASN A 94 -26.28 -16.38 1.76
CA ASN A 94 -27.37 -17.33 1.52
C ASN A 94 -27.78 -17.35 0.03
N GLN A 95 -26.81 -17.35 -0.87
CA GLN A 95 -27.07 -17.38 -2.31
C GLN A 95 -26.88 -18.81 -2.87
N PRO A 96 -27.44 -19.12 -4.06
CA PRO A 96 -27.28 -20.43 -4.69
C PRO A 96 -25.80 -20.83 -4.85
N PRO A 97 -25.51 -22.13 -5.08
CA PRO A 97 -24.15 -22.58 -5.35
C PRO A 97 -23.47 -21.73 -6.43
N PHE A 98 -22.20 -21.37 -6.22
CA PHE A 98 -21.37 -20.50 -7.08
C PHE A 98 -21.73 -19.01 -7.13
N ALA A 99 -22.82 -18.57 -6.49
CA ALA A 99 -23.15 -17.14 -6.41
C ALA A 99 -22.36 -16.41 -5.31
N CYS A 100 -21.89 -17.14 -4.30
CA CYS A 100 -21.05 -16.59 -3.24
C CYS A 100 -19.57 -16.57 -3.66
N PRO A 101 -18.80 -15.53 -3.26
CA PRO A 101 -17.37 -15.50 -3.52
C PRO A 101 -16.67 -16.68 -2.83
N LEU A 102 -16.02 -17.53 -3.62
CA LEU A 102 -15.23 -18.67 -3.13
C LEU A 102 -14.00 -18.21 -2.33
N HIS A 103 -13.58 -16.95 -2.55
CA HIS A 103 -12.48 -16.32 -1.84
C HIS A 103 -12.97 -15.04 -1.16
N VAL A 104 -13.36 -15.16 0.11
CA VAL A 104 -13.62 -13.97 0.94
C VAL A 104 -12.29 -13.35 1.34
N SER A 105 -12.21 -12.02 1.31
CA SER A 105 -11.04 -11.25 1.73
C SER A 105 -10.85 -11.33 3.26
N GLY A 106 -10.54 -12.51 3.79
CA GLY A 106 -10.27 -12.77 5.20
C GLY A 106 -11.46 -12.58 6.14
N PHE A 107 -11.70 -13.54 7.03
CA PHE A 107 -12.58 -13.40 8.20
C PHE A 107 -11.99 -12.43 9.23
N ARG A 108 -11.75 -11.17 8.87
CA ARG A 108 -11.37 -10.14 9.83
C ARG A 108 -12.65 -9.51 10.35
N SER A 109 -12.91 -9.69 11.63
CA SER A 109 -13.97 -8.99 12.39
C SER A 109 -13.73 -7.47 12.50
N ILE A 110 -12.86 -6.91 11.67
CA ILE A 110 -12.38 -5.53 11.69
C ILE A 110 -12.86 -4.85 10.41
N CYS A 111 -14.16 -4.55 10.38
CA CYS A 111 -14.83 -3.93 9.23
C CYS A 111 -15.37 -2.52 9.53
N LEU A 112 -14.88 -1.88 10.61
CA LEU A 112 -15.21 -0.48 10.95
C LEU A 112 -14.31 0.48 10.17
N ASN A 113 -14.40 0.42 8.85
CA ASN A 113 -13.58 1.18 7.92
C ASN A 113 -14.42 1.75 6.77
N MET A 114 -14.04 2.94 6.31
CA MET A 114 -14.73 3.69 5.26
C MET A 114 -13.84 3.88 4.04
N THR A 115 -14.48 3.97 2.87
CA THR A 115 -13.82 4.41 1.64
C THR A 115 -14.35 5.79 1.28
N LYS A 116 -13.46 6.73 0.97
CA LYS A 116 -13.81 8.09 0.59
C LYS A 116 -13.23 8.44 -0.77
#